data_AF-A0A438KCK7-F1
#
_entry.id   AF-A0A438KCK7-F1
#
_cell.length_a   1.000
_cell.length_b   1.000
_cell.length_c   1.000
_cell.angle_alpha   90.00
_cell.angle_beta   90.00
_cell.angle_gamma   90.00
#
_symmetry.space_group_name_H-M   'P 1'
#
loop_
_entity.id
_entity.type
_entity.pdbx_description
1 polymer ?
#
loop_
_entity_poly.entity_id
_entity_poly.type
_entity_poly.pdbx_seq_one_letter_code
_entity_poly.pdbx_strand_id
1 'polypeptide(L)'
;MVVISTFSLGGGLLNLQEDGVNLLTIIKGALRYRRSRRHDYVSDFLPPSMSELKRAFDQQNRYVNLKLMLYNAMSCRLLRFGASPIMFSTLENGKIVKGIAGVPNEGPVLLVGYHMLMGLELSFLIEEFLREKNIMVRGVAHPELFLERRASPSDEFSYFDWTRIYGAVPVTASNLFKLFSKKSHILLYPGGAREALHRKVCHTPVQLD
;
A
#
# COMPACT_ATOMS: atom_id res chain seq x y z
N MET A 1 -3.98 12.81 25.02
CA MET A 1 -3.23 14.03 24.66
C MET A 1 -1.79 13.60 24.49
N VAL A 2 -1.29 13.47 23.26
CA VAL A 2 0.15 13.28 23.04
C VAL A 2 0.68 14.68 22.73
N VAL A 3 1.35 15.26 23.71
CA VAL A 3 2.07 16.53 23.54
C VAL A 3 3.29 16.20 22.70
N ILE A 4 3.30 16.61 21.44
CA ILE A 4 4.54 16.69 20.68
C ILE A 4 5.17 18.00 21.10
N SER A 5 6.03 17.96 22.11
CA SER A 5 6.89 19.08 22.45
C SER A 5 7.87 19.26 21.29
N THR A 6 7.68 20.30 20.48
CA THR A 6 8.71 20.78 19.56
C THR A 6 9.85 21.35 20.40
N PHE A 7 10.89 20.56 20.65
CA PHE A 7 12.14 21.08 21.17
C PHE A 7 12.93 21.67 20.00
N SER A 8 13.00 23.00 19.93
CA SER A 8 13.98 23.72 19.12
C SER A 8 15.24 23.91 19.96
N LEU A 9 16.22 23.04 19.76
CA LEU A 9 17.62 23.31 20.11
C LEU A 9 18.41 23.18 18.80
N GLY A 10 19.20 24.21 18.51
CA GLY A 10 19.80 24.45 17.20
C GLY A 10 20.58 23.27 16.62
N GLY A 11 20.56 23.19 15.28
CA GLY A 11 21.58 22.51 14.49
C GLY A 11 21.68 20.99 14.65
N GLY A 12 20.65 20.25 14.24
CA GLY A 12 20.75 18.80 14.08
C GLY A 12 19.41 18.16 13.79
N LEU A 13 19.25 17.63 12.58
CA LEU A 13 18.12 16.75 12.24
C LEU A 13 18.20 15.53 13.18
N LEU A 14 17.36 15.48 14.22
CA LEU A 14 17.34 14.41 15.21
C LEU A 14 16.93 13.09 14.53
N ASN A 15 17.92 12.28 14.17
CA ASN A 15 17.74 10.89 13.76
C ASN A 15 17.27 10.09 14.99
N LEU A 16 15.95 9.94 15.15
CA LEU A 16 15.30 9.03 16.10
C LEU A 16 15.49 7.58 15.63
N GLN A 17 16.74 7.10 15.68
CA GLN A 17 17.13 5.77 15.27
C GLN A 17 17.79 5.06 16.46
N GLU A 18 17.02 4.23 17.14
CA GLU A 18 17.56 3.23 18.09
C GLU A 18 17.58 1.88 17.37
N ASP A 19 18.74 1.22 17.32
CA ASP A 19 18.96 -0.20 17.00
C ASP A 19 18.05 -0.83 15.92
N GLY A 20 18.01 -0.23 14.73
CA GLY A 20 17.30 -0.80 13.57
C GLY A 20 15.77 -0.62 13.57
N VAL A 21 15.22 0.07 14.58
CA VAL A 21 13.81 0.39 14.72
C VAL A 21 13.58 1.88 14.41
N ASN A 22 12.91 2.16 13.29
CA ASN A 22 12.50 3.52 12.95
C ASN A 22 11.18 3.84 13.69
N LEU A 23 11.28 4.65 14.75
CA LEU A 23 10.15 5.03 15.60
C LEU A 23 9.03 5.70 14.81
N LEU A 24 9.36 6.52 13.82
CA LEU A 24 8.36 7.15 12.96
C LEU A 24 7.58 6.10 12.16
N THR A 25 8.25 5.07 11.65
CA THR A 25 7.60 3.94 10.97
C THR A 25 6.63 3.20 11.88
N ILE A 26 7.00 2.99 13.15
CA ILE A 26 6.10 2.39 14.16
C ILE A 26 4.88 3.27 14.38
N ILE A 27 5.07 4.56 14.61
CA ILE A 27 3.97 5.50 14.84
C ILE A 27 3.01 5.53 13.63
N LYS A 28 3.54 5.48 12.40
CA LYS A 28 2.76 5.39 11.16
C LYS A 28 1.98 4.08 11.07
N GLY A 29 2.66 2.93 11.21
CA GLY A 29 2.04 1.60 11.07
C GLY A 29 1.00 1.30 12.16
N ALA A 30 1.20 1.83 13.37
CA ALA A 30 0.25 1.77 14.47
C ALA A 30 -0.89 2.79 14.36
N LEU A 31 -0.94 3.59 13.29
CA LEU A 31 -1.94 4.64 13.05
C LEU A 31 -2.08 5.63 14.23
N ARG A 32 -0.98 5.88 14.95
CA ARG A 32 -0.97 6.73 16.15
C ARG A 32 -0.77 8.21 15.81
N TYR A 33 -0.10 8.52 14.71
CA TYR A 33 0.02 9.90 14.22
C TYR A 33 -1.37 10.44 13.81
N ARG A 34 -1.75 11.59 14.36
CA ARG A 34 -3.00 12.29 14.04
C ARG A 34 -2.88 13.77 14.32
N ARG A 35 -3.48 14.62 13.50
CA ARG A 35 -3.49 16.08 13.69
C ARG A 35 -4.72 16.58 14.45
N SER A 36 -5.71 15.72 14.62
CA SER A 36 -6.95 16.04 15.35
C SER A 36 -7.23 15.01 16.46
N ARG A 37 -8.33 15.20 17.20
CA ARG A 37 -8.77 14.26 18.24
C ARG A 37 -8.99 12.85 17.70
N ARG A 38 -9.47 12.72 16.47
CA ARG A 38 -9.69 11.44 15.77
C ARG A 38 -8.68 11.32 14.63
N HIS A 39 -8.17 10.11 14.42
CA HIS A 39 -7.28 9.83 13.28
C HIS A 39 -8.08 9.90 11.98
N ASP A 40 -7.53 10.58 10.98
CA ASP A 40 -8.07 10.65 9.62
C ASP A 40 -7.07 10.08 8.61
N TYR A 41 -7.43 8.95 7.98
CA TYR A 41 -6.55 8.20 7.07
C TYR A 41 -6.09 8.98 5.83
N VAL A 42 -6.81 10.03 5.45
CA VAL A 42 -6.49 10.83 4.27
C VAL A 42 -5.68 12.04 4.67
N SER A 43 -6.18 12.85 5.61
CA SER A 43 -5.47 14.06 6.01
C SER A 43 -4.21 13.74 6.80
N ASP A 44 -4.25 12.82 7.76
CA ASP A 44 -3.11 12.50 8.63
C ASP A 44 -2.04 11.63 7.96
N PHE A 45 -2.20 11.30 6.67
CA PHE A 45 -1.21 10.54 5.94
C PHE A 45 0.15 11.26 5.88
N LEU A 46 1.21 10.49 6.11
CA LEU A 46 2.60 10.89 5.90
C LEU A 46 3.22 9.93 4.89
N PRO A 47 3.78 10.42 3.77
CA PRO A 47 4.41 9.54 2.80
C PRO A 47 5.57 8.75 3.43
N PRO A 48 5.80 7.51 2.98
CA PRO A 48 6.94 6.72 3.41
C PRO A 48 8.25 7.33 2.90
N SER A 49 9.32 7.17 3.66
CA SER A 49 10.67 7.48 3.20
C SER A 49 11.15 6.44 2.18
N MET A 50 12.22 6.76 1.45
CA MET A 50 12.87 5.80 0.54
C MET A 50 13.38 4.54 1.25
N SER A 51 13.81 4.66 2.53
CA SER A 51 14.23 3.51 3.32
C SER A 51 13.05 2.62 3.74
N GLU A 52 11.91 3.23 4.11
CA GLU A 52 10.66 2.51 4.37
C GLU A 52 10.21 1.76 3.11
N LEU A 53 10.23 2.43 1.95
CA LEU A 53 9.90 1.84 0.65
C LEU A 53 10.81 0.65 0.30
N LYS A 54 12.12 0.85 0.35
CA LYS A 54 13.10 -0.21 0.07
C LYS A 54 12.89 -1.41 0.99
N ARG A 55 12.66 -1.17 2.29
CA ARG A 55 12.47 -2.25 3.26
C ARG A 55 11.21 -3.06 2.98
N ALA A 56 10.08 -2.42 2.66
CA ALA A 56 8.88 -3.18 2.37
C ALA A 56 8.98 -3.95 1.04
N PHE A 57 9.58 -3.37 -0.01
CA PHE A 57 9.81 -4.09 -1.25
C PHE A 57 10.75 -5.29 -1.02
N ASP A 58 11.83 -5.12 -0.26
CA ASP A 58 12.74 -6.20 0.11
C ASP A 58 12.05 -7.30 0.94
N GLN A 59 11.24 -6.93 1.94
CA GLN A 59 10.49 -7.89 2.77
C GLN A 59 9.43 -8.64 1.97
N GLN A 60 8.72 -7.97 1.07
CA GLN A 60 7.78 -8.64 0.18
C GLN A 60 8.47 -9.58 -0.78
N ASN A 61 9.60 -9.17 -1.35
CA ASN A 61 10.43 -10.07 -2.15
C ASN A 61 10.79 -11.30 -1.32
N ARG A 62 11.26 -11.14 -0.08
CA ARG A 62 11.54 -12.25 0.83
C ARG A 62 10.31 -13.13 1.09
N TYR A 63 9.14 -12.57 1.32
CA TYR A 63 7.90 -13.33 1.55
C TYR A 63 7.50 -14.16 0.32
N VAL A 64 7.54 -13.55 -0.87
CA VAL A 64 7.33 -14.25 -2.14
C VAL A 64 8.39 -15.33 -2.34
N ASN A 65 9.65 -15.02 -2.06
CA ASN A 65 10.78 -15.94 -2.20
C ASN A 65 10.71 -17.11 -1.21
N LEU A 66 10.29 -16.90 0.05
CA LEU A 66 10.15 -17.97 1.05
C LEU A 66 9.02 -18.92 0.65
N LYS A 67 7.90 -18.39 0.13
CA LYS A 67 6.79 -19.19 -0.39
C LYS A 67 7.19 -19.98 -1.64
N LEU A 68 8.08 -19.44 -2.47
CA LEU A 68 8.62 -20.13 -3.66
C LEU A 68 9.82 -21.06 -3.34
N MET A 69 10.57 -20.83 -2.26
CA MET A 69 11.71 -21.66 -1.86
C MET A 69 11.28 -23.06 -1.41
N LEU A 70 10.01 -23.22 -1.01
CA LEU A 70 9.34 -24.52 -0.86
C LEU A 70 9.14 -25.28 -2.19
N TYR A 71 9.34 -24.63 -3.36
CA TYR A 71 9.12 -25.17 -4.71
C TYR A 71 10.39 -25.27 -5.57
N ASN A 72 11.57 -25.42 -4.94
CA ASN A 72 12.92 -25.53 -5.53
C ASN A 72 13.53 -24.23 -6.08
N ALA A 73 14.75 -23.98 -5.61
CA ALA A 73 15.47 -22.72 -5.66
C ALA A 73 16.02 -22.36 -7.05
N MET A 74 15.64 -21.19 -7.56
CA MET A 74 16.42 -20.49 -8.59
C MET A 74 16.36 -18.97 -8.35
N SER A 75 17.53 -18.39 -8.14
CA SER A 75 17.91 -16.99 -7.91
C SER A 75 16.84 -15.88 -8.11
N CYS A 76 16.46 -15.27 -6.98
CA CYS A 76 15.40 -14.26 -6.81
C CYS A 76 15.56 -12.93 -7.57
N ARG A 77 16.77 -12.61 -8.07
CA ARG A 77 16.99 -11.39 -8.88
C ARG A 77 16.61 -11.59 -10.34
N LEU A 78 16.78 -12.80 -10.86
CA LEU A 78 16.39 -13.17 -12.22
C LEU A 78 14.87 -13.36 -12.33
N LEU A 79 14.21 -13.85 -11.26
CA LEU A 79 12.75 -14.00 -11.23
C LEU A 79 12.00 -12.67 -11.14
N ARG A 80 12.54 -11.64 -10.46
CA ARG A 80 12.01 -10.27 -10.57
C ARG A 80 12.07 -9.76 -12.02
N PHE A 81 13.09 -10.13 -12.80
CA PHE A 81 13.14 -9.80 -14.23
C PHE A 81 12.22 -10.70 -15.09
N GLY A 82 12.01 -11.97 -14.72
CA GLY A 82 11.22 -12.93 -15.49
C GLY A 82 9.71 -12.97 -15.18
N ALA A 83 9.28 -12.53 -14.00
CA ALA A 83 7.90 -12.61 -13.52
C ALA A 83 7.35 -11.27 -12.98
N SER A 84 8.09 -10.16 -13.09
CA SER A 84 7.54 -8.84 -12.76
C SER A 84 6.41 -8.51 -13.75
N PRO A 85 5.25 -8.04 -13.26
CA PRO A 85 4.15 -7.68 -14.14
C PRO A 85 4.61 -6.62 -15.14
N ILE A 86 4.42 -6.92 -16.43
CA ILE A 86 4.62 -5.93 -17.48
C ILE A 86 3.36 -5.07 -17.54
N MET A 87 3.50 -3.78 -17.24
CA MET A 87 2.41 -2.84 -17.36
C MET A 87 2.34 -2.28 -18.77
N PHE A 88 1.12 -2.04 -19.23
CA PHE A 88 0.83 -1.31 -20.46
C PHE A 88 -0.18 -0.21 -20.13
N SER A 89 -0.09 0.90 -20.86
CA SER A 89 -1.03 2.01 -20.77
C SER A 89 -1.34 2.55 -22.15
N THR A 90 -2.46 3.26 -22.25
CA THR A 90 -2.92 3.84 -23.51
C THR A 90 -2.71 5.34 -23.47
N LEU A 91 -2.00 5.87 -24.47
CA LEU A 91 -1.78 7.32 -24.63
C LEU A 91 -3.06 8.01 -25.11
N GLU A 92 -3.09 9.35 -25.04
CA GLU A 92 -4.24 10.16 -25.48
C GLU A 92 -4.62 9.93 -26.95
N ASN A 93 -3.66 9.58 -27.80
CA ASN A 93 -3.89 9.23 -29.21
C ASN A 93 -4.37 7.79 -29.43
N GLY A 94 -4.70 7.05 -28.38
CA GLY A 94 -5.16 5.66 -28.44
C GLY A 94 -4.05 4.61 -28.60
N LYS A 95 -2.78 5.02 -28.69
CA LYS A 95 -1.66 4.07 -28.81
C LYS A 95 -1.38 3.38 -27.48
N ILE A 96 -1.33 2.05 -27.50
CA ILE A 96 -0.87 1.23 -26.38
C ILE A 96 0.66 1.27 -26.33
N VAL A 97 1.21 1.58 -25.16
CA VAL A 97 2.65 1.63 -24.89
C VAL A 97 2.98 0.81 -23.64
N LYS A 98 4.20 0.27 -23.60
CA LYS A 98 4.74 -0.38 -22.40
C LYS A 98 4.95 0.67 -21.29
N GLY A 99 4.66 0.28 -20.06
CA GLY A 99 4.72 1.14 -18.87
C GLY A 99 3.42 1.90 -18.63
N ILE A 100 3.49 2.90 -17.75
CA ILE A 100 2.33 3.67 -17.28
C ILE A 100 2.25 5.10 -17.86
N ALA A 101 2.97 5.39 -18.95
CA ALA A 101 3.03 6.72 -19.55
C ALA A 101 1.65 7.32 -19.87
N GLY A 102 0.69 6.49 -20.29
CA GLY A 102 -0.69 6.90 -20.59
C GLY A 102 -1.56 7.22 -19.37
N VAL A 103 -1.09 6.98 -18.14
CA VAL A 103 -1.82 7.36 -16.94
C VAL A 103 -1.55 8.85 -16.63
N PRO A 104 -2.58 9.66 -16.32
CA PRO A 104 -2.39 11.07 -15.99
C PRO A 104 -1.44 11.29 -14.80
N ASN A 105 -0.57 12.29 -14.88
CA ASN A 105 0.35 12.66 -13.80
C ASN A 105 -0.36 13.41 -12.67
N GLU A 106 -1.42 14.15 -12.98
CA GLU A 106 -2.23 14.87 -12.01
C GLU A 106 -3.56 14.15 -11.79
N GLY A 107 -4.06 14.20 -10.55
CA GLY A 107 -5.33 13.60 -10.19
C GLY A 107 -6.51 14.57 -10.18
N PRO A 108 -7.69 14.07 -9.82
CA PRO A 108 -7.93 12.71 -9.35
C PRO A 108 -7.87 11.66 -10.47
N VAL A 109 -7.31 10.49 -10.16
CA VAL A 109 -7.34 9.32 -11.05
C VAL A 109 -7.89 8.14 -10.26
N LEU A 110 -8.90 7.46 -10.80
CA LEU A 110 -9.41 6.20 -10.25
C LEU A 110 -8.89 5.03 -11.08
N LEU A 111 -7.99 4.26 -10.51
CA LEU A 111 -7.51 3.00 -11.05
C LEU A 111 -8.46 1.90 -10.56
N VAL A 112 -9.15 1.25 -11.50
CA VAL A 112 -10.02 0.10 -11.21
C VAL A 112 -9.38 -1.15 -11.79
N GLY A 113 -9.23 -2.19 -10.99
CA GLY A 113 -8.61 -3.44 -11.45
C GLY A 113 -9.17 -4.69 -10.76
N TYR A 114 -8.39 -5.77 -10.81
CA TYR A 114 -8.74 -7.07 -10.23
C TYR A 114 -7.55 -7.68 -9.46
N HIS A 115 -7.84 -8.36 -8.36
CA HIS A 115 -6.92 -9.08 -7.49
C HIS A 115 -6.46 -10.41 -8.11
N MET A 116 -5.34 -10.37 -8.82
CA MET A 116 -4.77 -11.57 -9.45
C MET A 116 -4.00 -12.47 -8.48
N LEU A 117 -3.32 -11.90 -7.48
CA LEU A 117 -2.37 -12.61 -6.62
C LEU A 117 -2.58 -12.31 -5.13
N MET A 118 -3.83 -12.36 -4.68
CA MET A 118 -4.23 -12.08 -3.30
C MET A 118 -3.79 -10.71 -2.77
N GLY A 119 -3.65 -9.72 -3.66
CA GLY A 119 -3.16 -8.39 -3.30
C GLY A 119 -1.64 -8.24 -3.44
N LEU A 120 -0.86 -9.30 -3.65
CA LEU A 120 0.60 -9.17 -3.84
C LEU A 120 0.97 -8.31 -5.05
N GLU A 121 0.09 -8.26 -6.06
CA GLU A 121 0.23 -7.37 -7.22
C GLU A 121 0.24 -5.88 -6.85
N LEU A 122 -0.36 -5.49 -5.72
CA LEU A 122 -0.46 -4.10 -5.27
C LEU A 122 0.89 -3.43 -5.17
N SER A 123 1.88 -4.13 -4.62
CA SER A 123 3.15 -3.50 -4.34
C SER A 123 4.00 -3.32 -5.58
N PHE A 124 3.88 -4.21 -6.57
CA PHE A 124 4.50 -3.99 -7.88
C PHE A 124 3.87 -2.79 -8.59
N LEU A 125 2.55 -2.63 -8.47
CA LEU A 125 1.84 -1.46 -8.98
C LEU A 125 2.31 -0.17 -8.29
N ILE A 126 2.35 -0.15 -6.96
CA ILE A 126 2.79 1.01 -6.20
C ILE A 126 4.27 1.33 -6.49
N GLU A 127 5.13 0.32 -6.59
CA GLU A 127 6.55 0.47 -6.95
C GLU A 127 6.70 1.14 -8.32
N GLU A 128 5.94 0.71 -9.33
CA GLU A 128 5.99 1.28 -10.68
C GLU A 128 5.53 2.75 -10.68
N PHE A 129 4.41 3.07 -10.02
CA PHE A 129 3.91 4.45 -9.95
C PHE A 129 4.86 5.40 -9.23
N LEU A 130 5.51 4.93 -8.16
CA LEU A 130 6.51 5.71 -7.45
C LEU A 130 7.77 5.88 -8.29
N ARG A 131 8.24 4.84 -8.97
CA ARG A 131 9.47 4.89 -9.78
C ARG A 131 9.30 5.78 -11.01
N GLU A 132 8.22 5.58 -11.76
CA GLU A 132 8.05 6.21 -13.08
C GLU A 132 7.40 7.60 -13.01
N LYS A 133 6.56 7.85 -12.00
CA LYS A 133 5.80 9.11 -11.90
C LYS A 133 5.97 9.84 -10.56
N ASN A 134 6.65 9.25 -9.58
CA ASN A 134 6.72 9.78 -8.21
C ASN A 134 5.32 10.01 -7.60
N ILE A 135 4.37 9.12 -7.93
CA ILE A 135 2.98 9.20 -7.48
C ILE A 135 2.72 8.10 -6.45
N MET A 136 2.21 8.48 -5.28
CA MET A 136 1.73 7.52 -4.29
C MET A 136 0.28 7.15 -4.56
N VAL A 137 0.07 5.92 -5.02
CA VAL A 137 -1.27 5.36 -5.24
C VAL A 137 -1.90 4.99 -3.90
N ARG A 138 -3.13 5.46 -3.67
CA ARG A 138 -3.89 5.28 -2.43
C ARG A 138 -4.90 4.14 -2.60
N GLY A 139 -4.57 2.95 -2.10
CA GLY A 139 -5.47 1.80 -2.12
C GLY A 139 -6.66 1.96 -1.16
N VAL A 140 -7.87 1.62 -1.60
CA VAL A 140 -9.02 1.45 -0.69
C VAL A 140 -9.17 -0.02 -0.33
N ALA A 141 -9.13 -0.34 0.95
CA ALA A 141 -9.05 -1.72 1.41
C ALA A 141 -10.06 -2.03 2.52
N HIS A 142 -10.31 -3.32 2.77
CA HIS A 142 -11.28 -3.76 3.77
C HIS A 142 -10.92 -3.24 5.17
N PRO A 143 -11.89 -2.73 5.97
CA PRO A 143 -11.60 -2.08 7.26
C PRO A 143 -10.87 -2.96 8.27
N GLU A 144 -11.07 -4.28 8.21
CA GLU A 144 -10.36 -5.28 9.04
C GLU A 144 -8.83 -5.13 8.95
N LEU A 145 -8.32 -4.71 7.78
CA LEU A 145 -6.89 -4.48 7.58
C LEU A 145 -6.37 -3.29 8.38
N PHE A 146 -7.21 -2.52 9.08
CA PHE A 146 -6.84 -1.33 9.86
C PHE A 146 -7.08 -1.48 11.36
N LEU A 147 -7.59 -2.63 11.81
CA LEU A 147 -7.76 -2.88 13.24
C LEU A 147 -6.41 -2.98 13.94
N GLU A 148 -6.34 -2.49 15.19
CA GLU A 148 -5.13 -2.53 15.98
C GLU A 148 -4.71 -3.99 16.21
N ARG A 149 -3.55 -4.39 15.67
CA ARG A 149 -2.90 -5.64 16.04
C ARG A 149 -2.17 -5.41 17.37
N ARG A 150 -2.28 -6.35 18.32
CA ARG A 150 -1.39 -6.38 19.48
C ARG A 150 0.02 -6.66 18.96
N ALA A 151 0.85 -5.61 18.85
CA ALA A 151 2.25 -5.75 18.46
C ALA A 151 2.99 -6.53 19.55
N SER A 152 3.69 -7.61 19.17
CA SER A 152 4.77 -8.13 19.99
C SER A 152 5.99 -7.22 19.78
N PRO A 153 6.84 -6.96 20.79
CA PRO A 153 8.04 -6.14 20.61
C PRO A 153 9.04 -6.69 19.58
N SER A 154 8.90 -7.97 19.20
CA SER A 154 9.75 -8.68 18.24
C SER A 154 9.16 -8.80 16.83
N ASP A 155 7.92 -8.37 16.59
CA ASP A 155 7.28 -8.57 15.28
C ASP A 155 7.85 -7.57 14.25
N GLU A 156 8.55 -8.12 13.26
CA GLU A 156 8.81 -7.44 11.99
C GLU A 156 7.46 -7.00 11.39
N PHE A 157 7.40 -5.82 10.74
CA PHE A 157 6.16 -5.30 10.16
C PHE A 157 5.57 -6.32 9.17
N SER A 158 4.29 -6.67 9.37
CA SER A 158 3.58 -7.58 8.48
C SER A 158 3.28 -6.91 7.14
N TYR A 159 2.96 -7.72 6.13
CA TYR A 159 2.50 -7.20 4.83
C TYR A 159 1.35 -6.18 4.98
N PHE A 160 0.41 -6.42 5.90
CA PHE A 160 -0.71 -5.53 6.16
C PHE A 160 -0.32 -4.24 6.89
N ASP A 161 0.75 -4.25 7.68
CA ASP A 161 1.25 -3.01 8.29
C ASP A 161 1.85 -2.10 7.21
N TRP A 162 2.51 -2.69 6.21
CA TRP A 162 3.05 -1.94 5.08
C TRP A 162 1.98 -1.35 4.17
N THR A 163 0.83 -2.02 3.98
CA THR A 163 -0.27 -1.42 3.20
C THR A 163 -0.77 -0.13 3.87
N ARG A 164 -0.84 -0.07 5.20
CA ARG A 164 -1.17 1.15 5.96
C ARG A 164 -0.10 2.23 5.79
N ILE A 165 1.17 1.87 5.93
CA ILE A 165 2.32 2.79 5.78
C ILE A 165 2.36 3.40 4.37
N TYR A 166 1.99 2.63 3.36
CA TYR A 166 1.86 3.08 1.97
C TYR A 166 0.59 3.88 1.68
N GLY A 167 -0.21 4.15 2.71
CA GLY A 167 -1.34 5.06 2.63
C GLY A 167 -2.63 4.39 2.18
N ALA A 168 -2.76 3.08 2.28
CA ALA A 168 -4.07 2.46 2.14
C ALA A 168 -5.06 3.10 3.12
N VAL A 169 -6.33 3.19 2.73
CA VAL A 169 -7.40 3.72 3.57
C VAL A 169 -8.55 2.71 3.65
N PRO A 170 -9.32 2.68 4.76
CA PRO A 170 -10.51 1.85 4.84
C PRO A 170 -11.51 2.25 3.76
N VAL A 171 -12.10 1.26 3.10
CA VAL A 171 -13.15 1.47 2.08
C VAL A 171 -14.40 2.04 2.74
N THR A 172 -14.60 3.35 2.58
CA THR A 172 -15.79 4.08 2.99
C THR A 172 -16.05 5.20 1.98
N ALA A 173 -17.31 5.61 1.82
CA ALA A 173 -17.67 6.72 0.94
C ALA A 173 -16.95 8.02 1.33
N SER A 174 -16.83 8.30 2.64
CA SER A 174 -16.16 9.49 3.16
C SER A 174 -14.68 9.52 2.80
N ASN A 175 -13.95 8.41 2.97
CA ASN A 175 -12.52 8.35 2.62
C ASN A 175 -12.32 8.49 1.12
N LEU A 176 -13.15 7.84 0.31
CA LEU A 176 -13.09 7.94 -1.15
C LEU A 176 -13.31 9.39 -1.62
N PHE A 177 -14.32 10.08 -1.09
CA PHE A 177 -14.59 11.48 -1.38
C PHE A 177 -13.44 12.41 -0.97
N LYS A 178 -12.84 12.17 0.21
CA LYS A 178 -11.67 12.93 0.67
C LYS A 178 -10.46 12.74 -0.24
N LEU A 179 -10.22 11.52 -0.72
CA LEU A 179 -9.13 11.23 -1.67
C LEU A 179 -9.35 11.93 -3.01
N PHE A 180 -10.57 11.90 -3.54
CA PHE A 180 -10.94 12.64 -4.75
C PHE A 180 -10.72 14.15 -4.57
N SER A 181 -11.17 14.69 -3.44
CA SER A 181 -10.99 16.11 -3.09
C SER A 181 -9.51 16.51 -2.96
N LYS A 182 -8.64 15.57 -2.57
CA LYS A 182 -7.19 15.75 -2.53
C LYS A 182 -6.49 15.48 -3.86
N LYS A 183 -7.23 15.29 -4.96
CA LYS A 183 -6.70 14.96 -6.30
C LYS A 183 -5.75 13.76 -6.27
N SER A 184 -6.03 12.78 -5.41
CA SER A 184 -5.18 11.59 -5.28
C SER A 184 -5.39 10.60 -6.43
N HIS A 185 -4.38 9.77 -6.69
CA HIS A 185 -4.53 8.55 -7.48
C HIS A 185 -5.02 7.44 -6.56
N ILE A 186 -6.19 6.90 -6.85
CA ILE A 186 -6.93 5.98 -5.99
C ILE A 186 -6.97 4.62 -6.68
N LEU A 187 -6.70 3.55 -5.94
CA LEU A 187 -6.82 2.19 -6.45
C LEU A 187 -7.97 1.46 -5.77
N LEU A 188 -8.90 0.98 -6.59
CA LEU A 188 -10.10 0.25 -6.18
C LEU A 188 -10.17 -1.10 -6.88
N TYR A 189 -10.35 -2.15 -6.08
CA TYR A 189 -10.70 -3.48 -6.56
C TYR A 189 -12.14 -3.81 -6.14
N PRO A 190 -13.11 -3.76 -7.08
CA PRO A 190 -14.52 -3.80 -6.74
C PRO A 190 -14.97 -5.16 -6.17
N GLY A 191 -14.33 -6.28 -6.52
CA GLY A 191 -14.64 -7.57 -5.90
C GLY A 191 -14.08 -7.74 -4.49
N GLY A 192 -13.23 -6.80 -4.03
CA GLY A 192 -12.80 -6.65 -2.64
C GLY A 192 -12.16 -7.91 -2.05
N ALA A 193 -12.41 -8.15 -0.75
CA ALA A 193 -11.80 -9.26 -0.03
C ALA A 193 -12.16 -10.65 -0.60
N ARG A 194 -13.34 -10.79 -1.23
CA ARG A 194 -13.74 -12.06 -1.83
C ARG A 194 -12.86 -12.40 -3.02
N GLU A 195 -12.59 -11.40 -3.84
CA GLU A 195 -11.70 -11.48 -4.98
C GLU A 195 -10.24 -11.69 -4.54
N ALA A 196 -9.78 -10.93 -3.53
CA ALA A 196 -8.45 -11.10 -2.95
C ALA A 196 -8.21 -12.52 -2.41
N LEU A 197 -9.24 -13.16 -1.86
CA LEU A 197 -9.13 -14.52 -1.32
C LEU A 197 -9.52 -15.60 -2.34
N HIS A 198 -9.75 -15.24 -3.60
CA HIS A 198 -10.22 -16.12 -4.69
C HIS A 198 -11.39 -17.02 -4.26
N ARG A 199 -12.31 -16.51 -3.44
CA ARG A 199 -13.48 -17.28 -2.97
C ARG A 199 -14.55 -17.32 -4.06
N LYS A 200 -15.08 -18.51 -4.33
CA LYS A 200 -16.20 -18.71 -5.28
C LYS A 200 -17.47 -17.98 -4.81
N VAL A 201 -18.33 -17.63 -5.76
CA VAL A 201 -19.73 -17.28 -5.47
C VAL A 201 -20.39 -18.55 -4.93
N CYS A 202 -20.75 -18.61 -3.66
CA CYS A 202 -21.75 -19.58 -3.23
C CYS A 202 -23.11 -19.05 -3.69
N HIS A 203 -23.69 -19.66 -4.72
CA HIS A 203 -25.12 -19.52 -4.96
C HIS A 203 -25.82 -20.29 -3.84
N THR A 204 -26.37 -19.59 -2.85
CA THR A 204 -27.48 -20.16 -2.08
C THR A 204 -28.65 -20.25 -3.06
N PRO A 205 -29.17 -21.45 -3.39
CA PRO A 205 -30.37 -21.54 -4.18
C PRO A 205 -31.46 -20.74 -3.46
N VAL A 206 -32.08 -19.81 -4.18
CA VAL A 206 -33.29 -19.15 -3.71
C VAL A 206 -34.32 -20.28 -3.61
N GLN A 207 -34.67 -20.68 -2.38
CA GLN A 207 -35.90 -21.44 -2.18
C GLN A 207 -37.04 -20.49 -2.54
N LEU A 208 -37.68 -20.77 -3.66
CA LEU A 208 -38.97 -20.19 -4.00
C LEU A 208 -39.98 -20.89 -3.10
N ASP A 209 -40.44 -20.19 -2.07
CA ASP A 209 -41.66 -20.54 -1.33
C ASP A 209 -42.88 -19.97 -2.08
#